data_AF-A0A4Q3W3X2-F1
#
_entry.id   AF-A0A4Q3W3X2-F1
#
_cell.length_a   1.000
_cell.length_b   1.000
_cell.length_c   1.000
_cell.angle_alpha   90.00
_cell.angle_beta   90.00
_cell.angle_gamma   90.00
#
_symmetry.space_group_name_H-M   'P 1'
#
loop_
_entity.id
_entity.type
_entity.pdbx_description
1 polymer ?
#
loop_
_entity_poly.entity_id
_entity_poly.type
_entity_poly.pdbx_seq_one_letter_code
_entity_poly.pdbx_strand_id
1 'polypeptide(L)'
;MNEEAARAELARLKVKRREMKDADIRAALDVRIKALEEQVQAAAAKAEEPVEAVPLREPTPQEREEADRLIALARLERNRGNKAKATELMKQAADIAPGSSVVLEALGDDLAERKQWKAAKENYTKAHAIDAKNVGLERKLANAALRSAGIGSIEDQLRSGLSDSTFLNESDAIAGRTAAIIMSVFLPGLGHIVLGRTSTGAIILGSWVALVIWLTVMKKDVAGLISMAMNTGMRTPNLLVMVPLLLMAIVWLGTLNSLTDKRKASRKKIDHPLPPADLPFE
;
A
#
# COMPACT_ATOMS: atom_id res chain seq x y z
N MET A 1 -6.67 7.70 -27.26
CA MET A 1 -5.56 7.89 -26.30
C MET A 1 -6.19 8.05 -24.93
N ASN A 2 -5.75 7.30 -23.91
CA ASN A 2 -6.33 7.44 -22.56
C ASN A 2 -5.95 8.82 -22.00
N GLU A 3 -6.88 9.50 -21.32
CA GLU A 3 -6.68 10.82 -20.70
C GLU A 3 -5.43 10.85 -19.80
N GLU A 4 -5.20 9.75 -19.08
CA GLU A 4 -4.03 9.54 -18.21
C GLU A 4 -2.71 9.48 -19.00
N ALA A 5 -2.72 8.88 -20.19
CA ALA A 5 -1.56 8.84 -21.08
C ALA A 5 -1.25 10.24 -21.66
N ALA A 6 -2.28 11.01 -22.01
CA ALA A 6 -2.13 12.38 -22.50
C ALA A 6 -1.55 13.31 -21.42
N ARG A 7 -2.01 13.18 -20.16
CA ARG A 7 -1.49 13.93 -19.01
C ARG A 7 -0.04 13.58 -18.68
N ALA A 8 0.31 12.29 -18.72
CA ALA A 8 1.68 11.83 -18.49
C ALA A 8 2.66 12.32 -19.59
N GLU A 9 2.23 12.30 -20.85
CA GLU A 9 3.02 12.81 -21.98
C GLU A 9 3.24 14.34 -21.87
N LEU A 10 2.20 15.09 -21.50
CA LEU A 10 2.27 16.52 -21.24
C LEU A 10 3.25 16.86 -20.10
N ALA A 11 3.21 16.12 -18.99
CA ALA A 11 4.14 16.32 -17.88
C ALA A 11 5.60 16.08 -18.33
N ARG A 12 5.84 15.03 -19.10
CA ARG A 12 7.17 14.71 -19.66
C ARG A 12 7.69 15.81 -20.59
N LEU A 13 6.83 16.33 -21.46
CA LEU A 13 7.22 17.39 -22.41
C LEU A 13 7.50 18.72 -21.72
N LYS A 14 6.77 19.06 -20.64
CA LYS A 14 7.05 20.25 -19.82
C LYS A 14 8.40 20.18 -19.13
N VAL A 15 8.80 19.00 -18.63
CA VAL A 15 10.15 18.78 -18.07
C VAL A 15 11.20 18.94 -19.15
N LYS A 16 11.02 18.28 -20.31
CA LYS A 16 11.95 18.35 -21.44
C LYS A 16 12.13 19.78 -21.97
N ARG A 17 11.06 20.59 -22.00
CA ARG A 17 11.14 22.01 -22.38
C ARG A 17 12.07 22.81 -21.45
N ARG A 18 12.07 22.53 -20.14
CA ARG A 18 12.90 23.25 -19.15
C ARG A 18 14.39 22.94 -19.30
N GLU A 19 14.72 21.74 -19.78
CA GLU A 19 16.11 21.28 -19.92
C GLU A 19 16.76 21.75 -21.24
N MET A 20 15.96 22.02 -22.27
CA MET A 20 16.46 22.41 -23.59
C MET A 20 16.81 23.90 -23.64
N LYS A 21 18.07 24.22 -23.98
CA LYS A 21 18.56 25.60 -24.13
C LYS A 21 18.34 26.19 -25.51
N ASP A 22 18.18 25.34 -26.52
CA ASP A 22 17.97 25.77 -27.90
C ASP A 22 16.61 26.47 -28.06
N ALA A 23 16.57 27.57 -28.82
CA ALA A 23 15.37 28.39 -29.00
C ALA A 23 14.36 27.71 -29.93
N ASP A 24 14.85 27.10 -31.01
CA ASP A 24 14.00 26.50 -32.04
C ASP A 24 13.31 25.23 -31.53
N ILE A 25 14.02 24.44 -30.73
CA ILE A 25 13.48 23.22 -30.12
C ILE A 25 12.46 23.57 -29.03
N ARG A 26 12.65 24.66 -28.29
CA ARG A 26 11.67 25.15 -27.31
C ARG A 26 10.38 25.59 -27.99
N ALA A 27 10.46 26.30 -29.12
CA ALA A 27 9.30 26.69 -29.89
C ALA A 27 8.52 25.48 -30.42
N ALA A 28 9.22 24.45 -30.93
CA ALA A 28 8.57 23.21 -31.38
C ALA A 28 7.88 22.44 -30.23
N LEU A 29 8.50 22.38 -29.05
CA LEU A 29 7.91 21.77 -27.86
C LEU A 29 6.68 22.54 -27.38
N ASP A 30 6.68 23.87 -27.49
CA ASP A 30 5.55 24.71 -27.08
C ASP A 30 4.31 24.48 -27.92
N VAL A 31 4.47 24.33 -29.24
CA VAL A 31 3.36 23.96 -30.13
C VAL A 31 2.79 22.60 -29.74
N ARG A 32 3.65 21.62 -29.43
CA ARG A 32 3.20 20.27 -29.05
C ARG A 32 2.54 20.24 -27.67
N ILE A 33 3.06 20.99 -26.70
CA ILE A 33 2.47 21.13 -25.36
C ILE A 33 1.09 21.77 -25.49
N LYS A 34 0.94 22.84 -26.27
CA LYS A 34 -0.34 23.51 -26.47
C LYS A 34 -1.38 22.60 -27.11
N ALA A 35 -1.01 21.84 -28.15
CA ALA A 35 -1.90 20.87 -28.77
C ALA A 35 -2.34 19.75 -27.80
N LEU A 36 -1.44 19.27 -26.93
CA LEU A 36 -1.76 18.29 -25.90
C LEU A 36 -2.60 18.89 -24.76
N GLU A 37 -2.38 20.15 -24.39
CA GLU A 37 -3.22 20.88 -23.44
C GLU A 37 -4.64 21.02 -23.95
N GLU A 38 -4.81 21.42 -25.21
CA GLU A 38 -6.12 21.51 -25.88
C GLU A 38 -6.80 20.12 -25.96
N GLN A 39 -6.04 19.05 -26.23
CA GLN A 39 -6.59 17.69 -26.22
C GLN A 39 -7.00 17.22 -24.81
N VAL A 40 -6.22 17.54 -23.78
CA VAL A 40 -6.56 17.22 -22.39
C VAL A 40 -7.76 18.05 -21.93
N GLN A 41 -7.86 19.31 -22.33
CA GLN A 41 -9.02 20.16 -22.06
C GLN A 41 -10.26 19.69 -22.83
N ALA A 42 -10.14 19.29 -24.09
CA ALA A 42 -11.25 18.73 -24.86
C ALA A 42 -11.69 17.37 -24.31
N ALA A 43 -10.76 16.54 -23.84
CA ALA A 43 -11.08 15.28 -23.16
C ALA A 43 -11.74 15.52 -21.79
N ALA A 44 -11.27 16.52 -21.03
CA ALA A 44 -11.89 16.93 -19.78
C ALA A 44 -13.29 17.51 -20.02
N ALA A 45 -13.46 18.37 -21.02
CA ALA A 45 -14.75 18.94 -21.41
C ALA A 45 -15.72 17.89 -21.95
N LYS A 46 -15.23 16.83 -22.58
CA LYS A 46 -16.05 15.68 -23.03
C LYS A 46 -16.37 14.69 -21.89
N ALA A 47 -15.56 14.68 -20.82
CA ALA A 47 -15.86 13.98 -19.57
C ALA A 47 -16.77 14.81 -18.64
N GLU A 48 -16.74 16.13 -18.78
CA GLU A 48 -17.59 17.12 -18.09
C GLU A 48 -18.81 17.54 -18.92
N GLU A 49 -19.00 17.03 -20.15
CA GLU A 49 -20.31 17.07 -20.79
C GLU A 49 -21.25 16.43 -19.77
N PRO A 50 -22.20 17.20 -19.20
CA PRO A 50 -23.14 16.64 -18.25
C PRO A 50 -23.88 15.59 -19.07
N VAL A 51 -23.54 14.32 -18.84
CA VAL A 51 -24.38 13.20 -19.22
C VAL A 51 -25.72 13.61 -18.65
N GLU A 52 -26.61 14.03 -19.54
CA GLU A 52 -27.91 14.60 -19.23
C GLU A 52 -28.51 13.62 -18.23
N ALA A 53 -28.46 14.02 -16.96
CA ALA A 53 -28.73 13.11 -15.86
C ALA A 53 -30.22 12.89 -15.96
N VAL A 54 -30.61 11.84 -16.71
CA VAL A 54 -31.98 11.35 -16.75
C VAL A 54 -32.37 11.30 -15.28
N PRO A 55 -33.31 12.16 -14.84
CA PRO A 55 -33.59 12.29 -13.43
C PRO A 55 -34.00 10.90 -12.98
N LEU A 56 -33.15 10.29 -12.14
CA LEU A 56 -33.36 8.94 -11.66
C LEU A 56 -34.73 8.97 -11.00
N ARG A 57 -35.72 8.33 -11.63
CA ARG A 57 -37.09 8.34 -11.16
C ARG A 57 -37.06 7.87 -9.72
N GLU A 58 -37.65 8.65 -8.81
CA GLU A 58 -37.79 8.20 -7.44
C GLU A 58 -38.55 6.86 -7.46
N PRO A 59 -37.93 5.77 -6.98
CA PRO A 59 -38.53 4.46 -7.07
C PRO A 59 -39.81 4.45 -6.26
N THR A 60 -40.83 3.79 -6.79
CA THR A 60 -42.10 3.60 -6.10
C THR A 60 -41.88 2.83 -4.80
N PRO A 61 -42.77 2.94 -3.80
CA PRO A 61 -42.62 2.21 -2.55
C PRO A 61 -42.46 0.69 -2.74
N GLN A 62 -43.14 0.11 -3.73
CA GLN A 62 -43.04 -1.31 -4.07
C GLN A 62 -41.67 -1.67 -4.64
N GLU A 63 -41.14 -0.89 -5.59
CA GLU A 63 -39.80 -1.10 -6.16
C GLU A 63 -38.70 -0.96 -5.09
N ARG A 64 -38.87 -0.06 -4.11
CA ARG A 64 -37.96 0.06 -2.97
C ARG A 64 -37.95 -1.19 -2.10
N GLU A 65 -39.13 -1.71 -1.75
CA GLU A 65 -39.25 -2.93 -0.95
C GLU A 65 -38.67 -4.15 -1.67
N GLU A 66 -38.90 -4.27 -2.98
CA GLU A 66 -38.33 -5.35 -3.79
C GLU A 66 -36.80 -5.26 -3.85
N ALA A 67 -36.26 -4.06 -4.07
CA ALA A 67 -34.83 -3.83 -4.06
C ALA A 67 -34.20 -4.12 -2.68
N ASP A 68 -34.85 -3.73 -1.58
CA ASP A 68 -34.38 -4.02 -0.22
C ASP A 68 -34.37 -5.52 0.08
N ARG A 69 -35.38 -6.26 -0.39
CA ARG A 69 -35.40 -7.74 -0.31
C ARG A 69 -34.22 -8.35 -1.07
N LEU A 70 -33.93 -7.86 -2.27
CA LEU A 70 -32.79 -8.33 -3.06
C LEU A 70 -31.45 -8.02 -2.39
N ILE A 71 -31.29 -6.84 -1.78
CA ILE A 71 -30.10 -6.49 -0.99
C ILE A 71 -29.95 -7.44 0.21
N ALA A 72 -31.03 -7.74 0.92
CA ALA A 72 -31.00 -8.68 2.04
C ALA A 72 -30.57 -10.09 1.59
N LEU A 73 -31.09 -10.57 0.46
CA LEU A 73 -30.68 -11.84 -0.15
C LEU A 73 -29.21 -11.83 -0.61
N ALA A 74 -28.75 -10.72 -1.20
CA ALA A 74 -27.36 -10.55 -1.60
C ALA A 74 -26.41 -10.66 -0.40
N ARG A 75 -26.76 -10.02 0.73
CA ARG A 75 -25.99 -10.12 1.99
C ARG A 75 -25.97 -11.55 2.52
N LEU A 76 -27.09 -12.27 2.46
CA LEU A 76 -27.17 -13.67 2.88
C LEU A 76 -26.27 -14.57 2.02
N GLU A 77 -26.34 -14.45 0.69
CA GLU A 77 -25.47 -15.21 -0.23
C GLU A 77 -23.99 -14.85 -0.05
N ARG A 78 -23.68 -13.59 0.24
CA ARG A 78 -22.32 -13.15 0.58
C ARG A 78 -21.80 -13.81 1.85
N ASN A 79 -22.61 -13.87 2.91
CA ASN A 79 -22.25 -14.53 4.17
C ASN A 79 -22.02 -16.04 3.99
N ARG A 80 -22.65 -16.65 2.98
CA ARG A 80 -22.43 -18.05 2.57
C ARG A 80 -21.18 -18.23 1.69
N GLY A 81 -20.47 -17.16 1.34
CA GLY A 81 -19.30 -17.18 0.46
C GLY A 81 -19.63 -17.09 -1.04
N ASN A 82 -20.91 -17.04 -1.42
CA ASN A 82 -21.36 -16.99 -2.82
C ASN A 82 -21.29 -15.57 -3.40
N LYS A 83 -20.08 -15.02 -3.52
CA LYS A 83 -19.85 -13.62 -3.95
C LYS A 83 -20.41 -13.30 -5.34
N ALA A 84 -20.35 -14.25 -6.28
CA ALA A 84 -20.85 -14.04 -7.64
C ALA A 84 -22.36 -13.76 -7.65
N LYS A 85 -23.14 -14.64 -6.99
CA LYS A 85 -24.60 -14.52 -6.88
C LYS A 85 -25.02 -13.27 -6.10
N ALA A 86 -24.27 -12.92 -5.04
CA ALA A 86 -24.50 -11.67 -4.31
C ALA A 86 -24.36 -10.43 -5.23
N THR A 87 -23.36 -10.41 -6.11
CA THR A 87 -23.17 -9.33 -7.10
C THR A 87 -24.37 -9.22 -8.03
N GLU A 88 -24.86 -10.36 -8.52
CA GLU A 88 -25.96 -10.42 -9.47
C GLU A 88 -27.25 -9.88 -8.84
N LEU A 89 -27.56 -10.30 -7.61
CA LEU A 89 -28.69 -9.80 -6.84
C LEU A 89 -28.58 -8.30 -6.57
N MET A 90 -27.37 -7.78 -6.30
CA MET A 90 -27.14 -6.34 -6.10
C MET A 90 -27.36 -5.54 -7.39
N LYS A 91 -27.00 -6.10 -8.56
CA LYS A 91 -27.29 -5.48 -9.86
C LYS A 91 -28.79 -5.46 -10.16
N GLN A 92 -29.48 -6.57 -9.91
CA GLN A 92 -30.94 -6.64 -10.06
C GLN A 92 -31.65 -5.60 -9.16
N ALA A 93 -31.17 -5.41 -7.93
CA ALA A 93 -31.69 -4.38 -7.04
C ALA A 93 -31.50 -2.96 -7.63
N ALA A 94 -30.34 -2.70 -8.25
CA ALA A 94 -30.05 -1.43 -8.91
C ALA A 94 -30.87 -1.22 -10.20
N ASP A 95 -31.19 -2.28 -10.92
CA ASP A 95 -32.04 -2.22 -12.10
C ASP A 95 -33.50 -1.92 -11.74
N ILE A 96 -34.00 -2.47 -10.62
CA ILE A 96 -35.36 -2.23 -10.10
C ILE A 96 -35.52 -0.83 -9.51
N ALA A 97 -34.53 -0.37 -8.74
CA ALA A 97 -34.58 0.91 -8.05
C ALA A 97 -33.31 1.74 -8.28
N PRO A 98 -33.07 2.23 -9.51
CA PRO A 98 -31.84 2.96 -9.86
C PRO A 98 -31.75 4.32 -9.16
N GLY A 99 -32.88 4.89 -8.73
CA GLY A 99 -32.97 6.13 -7.96
C GLY A 99 -33.03 5.96 -6.44
N SER A 100 -32.80 4.75 -5.91
CA SER A 100 -32.74 4.55 -4.46
C SER A 100 -31.33 4.82 -3.95
N SER A 101 -31.19 5.81 -3.05
CA SER A 101 -29.91 6.09 -2.37
C SER A 101 -29.37 4.84 -1.64
N VAL A 102 -30.24 4.05 -1.02
CA VAL A 102 -29.86 2.84 -0.28
C VAL A 102 -29.25 1.78 -1.19
N VAL A 103 -29.81 1.61 -2.39
CA VAL A 103 -29.34 0.62 -3.37
C VAL A 103 -27.98 1.03 -3.95
N LEU A 104 -27.83 2.31 -4.29
CA LEU A 104 -26.57 2.86 -4.76
C LEU A 104 -25.46 2.81 -3.69
N GLU A 105 -25.81 3.05 -2.43
CA GLU A 105 -24.92 2.86 -1.29
C GLU A 105 -24.49 1.40 -1.14
N ALA A 106 -25.42 0.45 -1.19
CA ALA A 106 -25.13 -0.98 -1.08
C ALA A 106 -24.23 -1.50 -2.21
N LEU A 107 -24.43 -1.00 -3.44
CA LEU A 107 -23.58 -1.30 -4.58
C LEU A 107 -22.18 -0.69 -4.41
N GLY A 108 -22.10 0.55 -3.92
CA GLY A 108 -20.85 1.19 -3.53
C GLY A 108 -20.06 0.39 -2.48
N ASP A 109 -20.76 -0.15 -1.48
CA ASP A 109 -20.17 -1.00 -0.44
C ASP A 109 -19.58 -2.30 -1.03
N ASP A 110 -20.32 -2.98 -1.93
CA ASP A 110 -19.82 -4.20 -2.61
C ASP A 110 -18.59 -3.92 -3.48
N LEU A 111 -18.56 -2.79 -4.19
CA LEU A 111 -17.40 -2.36 -4.98
C LEU A 111 -16.21 -1.99 -4.09
N ALA A 112 -16.45 -1.33 -2.97
CA ALA A 112 -15.42 -0.97 -1.99
C ALA A 112 -14.77 -2.22 -1.38
N GLU A 113 -15.55 -3.25 -1.04
CA GLU A 113 -15.04 -4.54 -0.56
C GLU A 113 -14.14 -5.24 -1.59
N ARG A 114 -14.44 -5.06 -2.89
CA ARG A 114 -13.60 -5.54 -4.00
C ARG A 114 -12.39 -4.65 -4.29
N LYS A 115 -12.17 -3.61 -3.48
CA LYS A 115 -11.11 -2.59 -3.65
C LYS A 115 -11.25 -1.78 -4.94
N GLN A 116 -12.43 -1.75 -5.54
CA GLN A 116 -12.74 -0.95 -6.73
C GLN A 116 -13.16 0.47 -6.31
N TRP A 117 -12.24 1.16 -5.63
CA TRP A 117 -12.52 2.44 -4.95
C TRP A 117 -13.02 3.55 -5.88
N LYS A 118 -12.61 3.55 -7.17
CA LYS A 118 -13.08 4.52 -8.17
C LYS A 118 -14.57 4.33 -8.47
N ALA A 119 -14.96 3.10 -8.82
CA ALA A 119 -16.36 2.77 -9.10
C ALA A 119 -17.24 2.90 -7.84
N ALA A 120 -16.70 2.58 -6.66
CA ALA A 120 -17.39 2.80 -5.40
C ALA A 120 -17.67 4.31 -5.16
N LYS A 121 -16.66 5.16 -5.39
CA LYS A 121 -16.81 6.63 -5.28
C LYS A 121 -17.93 7.15 -6.18
N GLU A 122 -17.99 6.71 -7.44
CA GLU A 122 -19.04 7.11 -8.38
C GLU A 122 -20.45 6.74 -7.88
N ASN A 123 -20.64 5.54 -7.35
CA ASN A 123 -21.94 5.13 -6.81
C ASN A 123 -22.31 5.89 -5.54
N TYR A 124 -21.35 6.15 -4.64
CA TYR A 124 -21.59 7.01 -3.48
C TYR A 124 -21.91 8.46 -3.87
N THR A 125 -21.29 9.00 -4.92
CA THR A 125 -21.63 10.35 -5.41
C THR A 125 -23.06 10.42 -5.94
N LYS A 126 -23.53 9.37 -6.66
CA LYS A 126 -24.91 9.28 -7.12
C LYS A 126 -25.89 9.16 -5.95
N ALA A 127 -25.57 8.32 -4.97
CA ALA A 127 -26.37 8.19 -3.76
C ALA A 127 -26.45 9.52 -2.99
N HIS A 128 -25.34 10.24 -2.85
CA HIS A 128 -25.28 11.51 -2.11
C HIS A 128 -26.04 12.64 -2.83
N ALA A 129 -26.11 12.60 -4.16
CA ALA A 129 -26.94 13.53 -4.93
C ALA A 129 -28.45 13.34 -4.64
N ILE A 130 -28.87 12.14 -4.24
CA ILE A 130 -30.27 11.81 -3.92
C ILE A 130 -30.54 12.08 -2.44
N ASP A 131 -29.66 11.64 -1.55
CA ASP A 131 -29.74 11.90 -0.11
C ASP A 131 -28.49 12.63 0.40
N ALA A 132 -28.51 13.96 0.24
CA ALA A 132 -27.43 14.82 0.68
C ALA A 132 -27.34 14.97 2.20
N LYS A 133 -28.36 14.53 2.96
CA LYS A 133 -28.45 14.72 4.42
C LYS A 133 -27.88 13.54 5.21
N ASN A 134 -27.56 12.44 4.54
CA ASN A 134 -27.00 11.24 5.16
C ASN A 134 -25.48 11.39 5.45
N VAL A 135 -25.16 11.70 6.71
CA VAL A 135 -23.79 11.83 7.23
C VAL A 135 -22.98 10.53 7.05
N GLY A 136 -23.63 9.36 7.15
CA GLY A 136 -22.98 8.06 6.95
C GLY A 136 -22.45 7.91 5.53
N LEU A 137 -23.26 8.31 4.55
CA LEU A 137 -22.91 8.27 3.14
C LEU A 137 -21.80 9.25 2.78
N GLU A 138 -21.83 10.46 3.34
CA GLU A 138 -20.76 11.46 3.18
C GLU A 138 -19.41 10.89 3.66
N ARG A 139 -19.40 10.22 4.82
CA ARG A 139 -18.21 9.56 5.35
C ARG A 139 -17.70 8.44 4.44
N LYS A 140 -18.60 7.62 3.87
CA LYS A 140 -18.25 6.57 2.91
C LYS A 140 -17.66 7.15 1.62
N LEU A 141 -18.25 8.21 1.09
CA LEU A 141 -17.75 8.95 -0.07
C LEU A 141 -16.36 9.52 0.19
N ALA A 142 -16.15 10.19 1.33
CA ALA A 142 -14.85 10.73 1.72
C ALA A 142 -13.78 9.63 1.82
N ASN A 143 -14.12 8.49 2.45
CA ASN A 143 -13.22 7.33 2.54
C ASN A 143 -12.88 6.76 1.15
N ALA A 144 -13.88 6.60 0.28
CA ALA A 144 -13.68 6.15 -1.10
C ALA A 144 -12.82 7.14 -1.91
N ALA A 145 -13.00 8.45 -1.72
CA ALA A 145 -12.19 9.48 -2.35
C ALA A 145 -10.72 9.42 -1.89
N LEU A 146 -10.47 9.28 -0.59
CA LEU A 146 -9.11 9.14 -0.04
C LEU A 146 -8.40 7.88 -0.52
N ARG A 147 -9.12 6.75 -0.56
CA ARG A 147 -8.56 5.47 -1.03
C ARG A 147 -8.34 5.45 -2.53
N SER A 148 -9.26 6.02 -3.32
CA SER A 148 -9.08 6.13 -4.77
C SER A 148 -7.95 7.08 -5.17
N ALA A 149 -7.66 8.11 -4.37
CA ALA A 149 -6.51 9.01 -4.53
C ALA A 149 -5.18 8.41 -4.03
N GLY A 150 -5.19 7.19 -3.49
CA GLY A 150 -3.99 6.52 -2.96
C GLY A 150 -3.50 7.02 -1.60
N ILE A 151 -4.21 7.98 -0.99
CA ILE A 151 -3.84 8.62 0.29
C ILE A 151 -4.18 7.73 1.49
N GLY A 152 -5.14 6.81 1.36
CA GLY A 152 -5.55 5.90 2.44
C GLY A 152 -4.69 4.64 2.65
N SER A 153 -3.71 4.35 1.78
CA SER A 153 -2.97 3.07 1.83
C SER A 153 -1.93 3.00 2.95
N ILE A 154 -1.39 4.14 3.38
CA ILE A 154 -0.25 4.20 4.31
C ILE A 154 -0.75 4.26 5.76
N GLU A 155 -1.74 5.11 6.04
CA GLU A 155 -2.35 5.25 7.37
C GLU A 155 -3.08 3.98 7.81
N ASP A 156 -3.79 3.30 6.90
CA ASP A 156 -4.45 2.01 7.20
C ASP A 156 -3.45 0.91 7.53
N GLN A 157 -2.32 0.85 6.81
CA GLN A 157 -1.24 -0.12 7.07
C GLN A 157 -0.56 0.16 8.41
N LEU A 158 -0.38 1.44 8.76
CA LEU A 158 0.14 1.85 10.06
C LEU A 158 -0.85 1.55 11.19
N ARG A 159 -2.15 1.82 10.98
CA ARG A 159 -3.18 1.61 12.00
C ARG A 159 -3.47 0.14 12.26
N SER A 160 -3.50 -0.70 11.22
CA SER A 160 -3.58 -2.16 11.38
C SER A 160 -2.34 -2.75 12.04
N GLY A 161 -1.16 -2.14 11.84
CA GLY A 161 0.09 -2.56 12.50
C GLY A 161 0.22 -2.10 13.95
N LEU A 162 -0.54 -1.08 14.37
CA LEU A 162 -0.46 -0.50 15.72
C LEU A 162 -1.59 -0.98 16.65
N SER A 163 -2.78 -1.31 16.14
CA SER A 163 -3.93 -1.65 16.98
C SER A 163 -3.92 -3.05 17.58
N ASP A 164 -3.07 -3.96 17.09
CA ASP A 164 -2.94 -5.35 17.60
C ASP A 164 -1.62 -5.59 18.38
N SER A 165 -0.98 -4.51 18.83
CA SER A 165 0.37 -4.49 19.41
C SER A 165 0.46 -4.96 20.87
N THR A 166 -0.28 -6.00 21.26
CA THR A 166 -0.10 -6.59 22.61
C THR A 166 0.70 -7.90 22.60
N PHE A 167 0.74 -8.68 21.52
CA PHE A 167 1.63 -9.85 21.44
C PHE A 167 2.10 -10.09 20.00
N LEU A 168 3.39 -9.87 19.76
CA LEU A 168 4.08 -10.13 18.49
C LEU A 168 3.94 -11.62 18.11
N ASN A 169 2.95 -11.94 17.28
CA ASN A 169 2.88 -13.23 16.62
C ASN A 169 3.95 -13.28 15.51
N GLU A 170 4.83 -14.25 15.63
CA GLU A 170 5.98 -14.55 14.75
C GLU A 170 5.60 -14.82 13.27
N SER A 171 4.29 -14.91 12.97
CA SER A 171 3.76 -15.29 11.65
C SER A 171 3.45 -14.13 10.71
N ASP A 172 3.29 -12.91 11.20
CA ASP A 172 2.97 -11.75 10.35
C ASP A 172 4.21 -10.87 10.21
N ALA A 173 5.07 -11.23 9.26
CA ALA A 173 6.22 -10.42 8.88
C ALA A 173 5.75 -9.00 8.49
N ILE A 174 6.06 -8.03 9.36
CA ILE A 174 5.56 -6.65 9.33
C ILE A 174 6.06 -5.89 8.10
N ALA A 175 7.09 -6.38 7.40
CA ALA A 175 7.51 -5.81 6.14
C ALA A 175 7.97 -6.87 5.13
N GLY A 176 7.75 -6.58 3.84
CA GLY A 176 8.22 -7.41 2.73
C GLY A 176 9.75 -7.59 2.77
N ARG A 177 10.23 -8.71 2.21
CA ARG A 177 11.66 -9.09 2.18
C ARG A 177 12.59 -7.98 1.74
N THR A 178 12.16 -7.14 0.78
CA THR A 178 12.92 -5.99 0.29
C THR A 178 13.19 -4.96 1.39
N ALA A 179 12.19 -4.67 2.22
CA ALA A 179 12.34 -3.75 3.34
C ALA A 179 13.30 -4.32 4.39
N ALA A 180 13.21 -5.63 4.68
CA ALA A 180 14.13 -6.29 5.62
C ALA A 180 15.60 -6.23 5.14
N ILE A 181 15.84 -6.36 3.84
CA ILE A 181 17.18 -6.20 3.25
C ILE A 181 17.66 -4.76 3.40
N ILE A 182 16.84 -3.78 3.00
CA ILE A 182 17.19 -2.34 3.12
C ILE A 182 17.54 -1.99 4.58
N MET A 183 16.72 -2.43 5.53
CA MET A 183 16.96 -2.18 6.96
C MET A 183 18.27 -2.82 7.45
N SER A 184 18.62 -4.00 6.94
CA SER A 184 19.86 -4.69 7.33
C SER A 184 21.12 -4.10 6.72
N VAL A 185 21.00 -3.37 5.61
CA VAL A 185 22.13 -2.59 5.04
C VAL A 185 22.55 -1.49 6.01
N PHE A 186 21.59 -0.81 6.65
CA PHE A 186 21.88 0.27 7.60
C PHE A 186 22.30 -0.24 8.98
N LEU A 187 21.59 -1.25 9.51
CA LEU A 187 21.93 -1.88 10.78
C LEU A 187 21.79 -3.40 10.67
N PRO A 188 22.91 -4.15 10.75
CA PRO A 188 22.85 -5.60 10.71
C PRO A 188 22.03 -6.14 11.88
N GLY A 189 21.13 -7.08 11.59
CA GLY A 189 20.21 -7.68 12.55
C GLY A 189 18.78 -7.15 12.48
N LEU A 190 18.56 -5.89 12.08
CA LEU A 190 17.21 -5.30 12.02
C LEU A 190 16.27 -6.03 11.07
N GLY A 191 16.73 -6.45 9.88
CA GLY A 191 15.88 -7.18 8.95
C GLY A 191 15.39 -8.52 9.49
N HIS A 192 16.14 -9.17 10.38
CA HIS A 192 15.68 -10.41 11.02
C HIS A 192 14.56 -10.15 12.01
N ILE A 193 14.63 -9.04 12.76
CA ILE A 193 13.55 -8.61 13.67
C ILE A 193 12.29 -8.30 12.88
N VAL A 194 12.42 -7.59 11.76
CA VAL A 194 11.29 -7.25 10.86
C VAL A 194 10.65 -8.50 10.24
N LEU A 195 11.43 -9.55 10.00
CA LEU A 195 10.94 -10.85 9.50
C LEU A 195 10.40 -11.77 10.60
N GLY A 196 10.27 -11.28 11.84
CA GLY A 196 9.77 -12.06 12.99
C GLY A 196 10.84 -12.92 13.68
N ARG A 197 12.05 -13.02 13.15
CA ARG A 197 13.18 -13.77 13.76
C ARG A 197 13.90 -12.91 14.81
N THR A 198 13.18 -12.56 15.87
CA THR A 198 13.63 -11.61 16.90
C THR A 198 14.89 -12.06 17.63
N SER A 199 15.01 -13.34 17.99
CA SER A 199 16.18 -13.89 18.68
C SER A 199 17.46 -13.78 17.84
N THR A 200 17.41 -14.22 16.58
CA THR A 200 18.56 -14.12 15.65
C THR A 200 18.91 -12.66 15.39
N GLY A 201 17.91 -11.81 15.18
CA GLY A 201 18.12 -10.38 14.98
C GLY A 201 18.78 -9.70 16.19
N ALA A 202 18.34 -10.03 17.40
CA ALA A 202 18.89 -9.48 18.64
C ALA A 202 20.35 -9.88 18.87
N ILE A 203 20.71 -11.15 18.63
CA ILE A 203 22.10 -11.64 18.78
C ILE A 203 23.04 -10.92 17.81
N ILE A 204 22.64 -10.80 16.55
CA ILE A 204 23.42 -10.12 15.51
C ILE A 204 23.58 -8.63 15.85
N LEU A 205 22.48 -7.96 16.19
CA LEU A 205 22.49 -6.54 16.51
C LEU A 205 23.34 -6.26 17.76
N GLY A 206 23.21 -7.08 18.81
CA GLY A 206 24.02 -6.98 20.02
C GLY A 206 25.51 -7.18 19.74
N SER A 207 25.85 -8.14 18.88
CA SER A 207 27.25 -8.37 18.46
C SER A 207 27.81 -7.18 17.70
N TRP A 208 27.02 -6.58 16.79
CA TRP A 208 27.41 -5.38 16.05
C TRP A 208 27.64 -4.18 17.00
N VAL A 209 26.72 -3.94 17.93
CA VAL A 209 26.84 -2.86 18.91
C VAL A 209 28.07 -3.05 19.80
N ALA A 210 28.36 -4.28 20.24
CA ALA A 210 29.56 -4.57 21.02
C ALA A 210 30.85 -4.25 20.24
N LEU A 211 30.91 -4.57 18.94
CA LEU A 211 32.05 -4.24 18.07
C LEU A 211 32.18 -2.73 17.85
N VAL A 212 31.08 -2.00 17.69
CA VAL A 212 31.09 -0.53 17.63
C VAL A 212 31.62 0.05 18.93
N ILE A 213 31.16 -0.43 20.09
CA ILE A 213 31.66 0.01 21.41
C ILE A 213 33.17 -0.25 21.50
N TRP A 214 33.64 -1.43 21.10
CA TRP A 214 35.07 -1.74 21.05
C TRP A 214 35.84 -0.73 20.18
N LEU A 215 35.37 -0.42 18.97
CA LEU A 215 35.99 0.61 18.13
C LEU A 215 36.00 2.00 18.79
N THR A 216 34.96 2.36 19.55
CA THR A 216 34.95 3.64 20.27
C THR A 216 35.95 3.71 21.43
N VAL A 217 36.37 2.57 22.00
CA VAL A 217 37.48 2.54 22.96
C VAL A 217 38.82 2.75 22.25
N MET A 218 38.93 2.30 21.00
CA MET A 218 40.13 2.43 20.14
C MET A 218 40.16 3.71 19.28
N LYS A 219 39.49 4.78 19.71
CA LYS A 219 39.36 6.06 18.95
C LYS A 219 40.68 6.59 18.35
N LYS A 220 41.78 6.48 19.08
CA LYS A 220 43.10 6.96 18.62
C LYS A 220 43.63 6.15 17.44
N ASP A 221 43.48 4.83 17.49
CA ASP A 221 43.92 3.92 16.44
C ASP A 221 43.04 4.03 15.19
N VAL A 222 41.72 4.20 15.40
CA VAL A 222 40.76 4.45 14.30
C VAL A 222 41.08 5.76 13.58
N ALA A 223 41.40 6.84 14.31
CA ALA A 223 41.82 8.10 13.71
C ALA A 223 43.14 7.95 12.93
N GLY A 224 44.07 7.14 13.44
CA GLY A 224 45.30 6.77 12.73
C GLY A 224 45.01 6.08 11.40
N LEU A 225 44.11 5.09 11.40
CA LEU A 225 43.70 4.35 10.20
C LEU A 225 43.06 5.26 9.15
N ILE A 226 42.16 6.17 9.56
CA ILE A 226 41.53 7.14 8.65
C ILE A 226 42.57 8.10 8.07
N SER A 227 43.50 8.60 8.89
CA SER A 227 44.55 9.50 8.42
C SER A 227 45.49 8.84 7.41
N MET A 228 45.76 7.54 7.58
CA MET A 228 46.50 6.72 6.62
C MET A 228 45.71 6.54 5.32
N ALA A 229 44.41 6.22 5.39
CA ALA A 229 43.55 6.04 4.22
C ALA A 229 43.37 7.33 3.40
N MET A 230 43.33 8.49 4.07
CA MET A 230 43.21 9.80 3.43
C MET A 230 44.56 10.42 3.03
N ASN A 231 45.68 9.72 3.26
CA ASN A 231 47.05 10.21 3.00
C ASN A 231 47.34 11.57 3.67
N THR A 232 46.80 11.81 4.87
CA THR A 232 46.86 13.11 5.57
C THR A 232 47.82 13.13 6.77
N GLY A 233 48.45 12.01 7.14
CA GLY A 233 49.40 12.02 8.26
C GLY A 233 50.24 10.75 8.46
N MET A 234 51.36 10.89 9.18
CA MET A 234 52.33 9.83 9.49
C MET A 234 52.01 9.05 10.78
N ARG A 235 50.73 8.87 11.13
CA ARG A 235 50.36 8.04 12.29
C ARG A 235 50.27 6.59 11.87
N THR A 236 51.09 5.72 12.46
CA THR A 236 51.00 4.28 12.28
C THR A 236 49.89 3.71 13.17
N PRO A 237 48.76 3.25 12.61
CA PRO A 237 47.69 2.67 13.42
C PRO A 237 48.15 1.34 14.04
N ASN A 238 47.67 1.05 15.24
CA ASN A 238 47.83 -0.29 15.81
C ASN A 238 47.02 -1.29 14.98
N LEU A 239 47.68 -2.36 14.48
CA LEU A 239 47.04 -3.38 13.65
C LEU A 239 45.85 -4.06 14.34
N LEU A 240 45.80 -4.01 15.68
CA LEU A 240 44.70 -4.55 16.47
C LEU A 240 43.34 -3.92 16.13
N VAL A 241 43.29 -2.67 15.62
CA VAL A 241 42.04 -2.02 15.21
C VAL A 241 41.37 -2.71 14.01
N MET A 242 42.14 -3.49 13.24
CA MET A 242 41.61 -4.25 12.11
C MET A 242 40.73 -5.43 12.54
N VAL A 243 40.95 -5.98 13.74
CA VAL A 243 40.20 -7.13 14.24
C VAL A 243 38.70 -6.83 14.36
N PRO A 244 38.25 -5.78 15.09
CA PRO A 244 36.82 -5.48 15.17
C PRO A 244 36.23 -5.05 13.82
N LEU A 245 36.99 -4.35 12.95
CA LEU A 245 36.54 -3.99 11.61
C LEU A 245 36.27 -5.22 10.72
N LEU A 246 37.17 -6.20 10.77
CA LEU A 246 37.04 -7.44 10.02
C LEU A 246 35.86 -8.27 10.55
N LEU A 247 35.71 -8.38 11.87
CA LEU A 247 34.55 -9.03 12.49
C LEU A 247 33.23 -8.34 12.12
N MET A 248 33.20 -7.01 12.09
CA MET A 248 32.04 -6.26 11.63
C MET A 248 31.71 -6.58 10.17
N ALA A 249 32.70 -6.59 9.28
CA ALA A 249 32.49 -6.96 7.88
C ALA A 249 31.94 -8.39 7.74
N ILE A 250 32.45 -9.35 8.52
CA ILE A 250 31.96 -10.74 8.54
C ILE A 250 30.50 -10.78 9.00
N VAL A 251 30.16 -10.10 10.11
CA VAL A 251 28.79 -10.06 10.65
C VAL A 251 27.84 -9.43 9.62
N TRP A 252 28.26 -8.34 8.97
CA TRP A 252 27.46 -7.64 7.97
C TRP A 252 27.22 -8.49 6.71
N LEU A 253 28.26 -9.14 6.17
CA LEU A 253 28.10 -10.07 5.04
C LEU A 253 27.27 -11.30 5.43
N GLY A 254 27.47 -11.83 6.63
CA GLY A 254 26.69 -12.94 7.19
C GLY A 254 25.21 -12.61 7.27
N THR A 255 24.85 -11.40 7.71
CA THR A 255 23.45 -10.94 7.73
C THR A 255 22.82 -10.84 6.37
N LEU A 256 23.54 -10.33 5.37
CA LEU A 256 23.01 -10.22 4.02
C LEU A 256 22.77 -11.61 3.43
N ASN A 257 23.74 -12.53 3.62
CA ASN A 257 23.64 -13.88 3.13
C ASN A 257 22.46 -14.65 3.77
N SER A 258 22.27 -14.52 5.09
CA SER A 258 21.19 -15.19 5.81
C SER A 258 19.80 -14.68 5.44
N LEU A 259 19.68 -13.44 4.96
CA LEU A 259 18.44 -12.87 4.43
C LEU A 259 18.16 -13.28 2.97
N THR A 260 19.22 -13.51 2.18
CA THR A 260 19.10 -14.02 0.81
C THR A 260 18.79 -15.51 0.76
N ASP A 261 19.09 -16.24 1.83
CA ASP A 261 18.88 -17.68 1.88
C ASP A 261 17.39 -18.02 1.77
N LYS A 262 17.01 -18.69 0.67
CA LYS A 262 15.61 -19.01 0.31
C LYS A 262 15.04 -20.18 1.12
N ARG A 263 15.67 -20.59 2.23
CA ARG A 263 15.17 -21.70 3.04
C ARG A 263 13.78 -21.34 3.54
N LYS A 264 12.78 -21.99 2.92
CA LYS A 264 11.35 -21.91 3.20
C LYS A 264 11.21 -21.76 4.70
N ALA A 265 10.74 -20.60 5.16
CA ALA A 265 10.23 -20.50 6.52
C ALA A 265 9.24 -21.65 6.63
N SER A 266 9.60 -22.67 7.42
CA SER A 266 8.75 -23.82 7.67
C SER A 266 7.46 -23.21 8.19
N ARG A 267 6.43 -23.17 7.35
CA ARG A 267 5.08 -22.83 7.80
C ARG A 267 4.81 -23.87 8.86
N LYS A 268 4.87 -23.46 10.12
CA LYS A 268 4.48 -24.30 11.24
C LYS A 268 3.09 -24.82 10.87
N LYS A 269 2.98 -26.13 10.65
CA LYS A 269 1.74 -26.75 10.21
C LYS A 269 0.72 -26.36 11.28
N ILE A 270 -0.28 -25.58 10.89
CA ILE A 270 -1.36 -25.21 11.80
C ILE A 270 -2.08 -26.52 12.04
N ASP A 271 -1.88 -27.10 13.23
CA ASP A 271 -2.65 -28.27 13.63
C ASP A 271 -4.08 -27.81 13.81
N HIS A 272 -4.94 -28.22 12.87
CA HIS A 272 -6.37 -28.02 13.00
C HIS A 272 -6.84 -28.86 14.19
N PRO A 273 -7.68 -28.29 15.09
CA PRO A 273 -8.26 -29.08 16.16
C PRO A 273 -9.03 -30.26 15.55
N LEU A 274 -8.84 -31.44 16.14
CA LEU A 274 -9.55 -32.65 15.73
C LEU A 274 -11.06 -32.40 15.83
N PRO A 275 -11.86 -32.88 14.86
CA PRO A 275 -13.30 -32.75 14.90
C PRO A 275 -13.85 -33.41 16.18
N PRO A 276 -14.94 -32.87 16.76
CA PRO A 276 -15.51 -33.32 18.04
C PRO A 276 -16.00 -34.77 18.09
N ALA A 277 -15.91 -35.50 16.97
CA ALA A 277 -16.21 -36.94 16.91
C ALA A 277 -15.09 -37.82 17.49
N ASP A 278 -13.85 -37.32 17.56
CA ASP A 278 -12.66 -38.09 17.96
C ASP A 278 -12.18 -37.79 19.40
N LEU A 279 -12.92 -36.96 20.15
CA LEU A 279 -12.64 -36.69 21.56
C LEU A 279 -13.28 -37.78 22.42
N PRO A 280 -12.56 -38.39 23.38
CA PRO A 280 -13.17 -39.30 24.33
C PRO A 280 -14.18 -38.51 25.16
N PHE A 281 -15.46 -38.90 25.07
CA PHE A 281 -16.50 -38.40 25.94
C PHE A 281 -16.30 -39.04 27.32
N GLU A 282 -15.85 -38.24 28.29
CA GLU A 282 -15.96 -38.55 29.73
C GLU A 282 -17.32 -38.08 30.28
#